data_AF-A0A7J6VI07-F1
#
_entry.id   AF-A0A7J6VI07-F1
#
_cell.length_a   1.000
_cell.length_b   1.000
_cell.length_c   1.000
_cell.angle_alpha   90.00
_cell.angle_beta   90.00
_cell.angle_gamma   90.00
#
_symmetry.space_group_name_H-M   'P 1'
#
loop_
_entity.id
_entity.type
_entity.pdbx_description
1 polymer ?
#
loop_
_entity_poly.entity_id
_entity_poly.type
_entity_poly.pdbx_seq_one_letter_code
_entity_poly.pdbx_strand_id
1 'polypeptide(L)'
;MGLLVDQPNVDVSNNNGGFKSFIRRKQVDSVHVKSEGHQKLAKELSILQLLAIGVGSTIGAGVYVLVGTVAREHSGPALTISFLIAGIAAALSAFCYAELASRCPSAGSAYHYSYICVGEGVAWLIGWALLLEYTIGGSAVARGISPNLALLFGGEDSLPIFLARVYIPGLNVTVDPCAAILVLVVTGLLCVGIKESAFVQAIVTTANVCVMLFVIIVGGYLGYKTGWAGYELPSGYFPYGVNGVLAGSATVFFAYIGFDSVASTAEEVKNPQRDLPLGIGLALSICCSLYMLVSVVIVGLVPYSAMDPDTPISSAFASHGMEWAVYIITAGAVTALCSTLMGSILPQPRILMAMARDGLLPQFFSDVNKHTQVPVKSTILTGIGSAILAFFMDVSQLAGMVSVGTLLAFTVVAISILILRYVPPDEMPLPSSLQESIDSVSLQYSNTLDIKGRNLRYPVGTSKDSDQALEGKGEAPFDPLIAKEEKLNEERRRIAAWNITSVCVGVFLLTSSASAENLPSLFRFSVCGLGGVLLLCGLVALTWIDQDEARHSFGHTGGFICPFVPLLPVACILINVYLMINLGAGTWIRVSVWMVLGIFIYLFYGRRHSLLLNAVYVPTAHADEIYRTSGEYLA
;
A
#
# COMPACT_ATOMS: atom_id res chain seq x y z
N MET A 1 -18.61 -60.79 27.80
CA MET A 1 -19.20 -60.74 26.45
C MET A 1 -19.40 -59.27 26.15
N GLY A 2 -18.41 -58.68 25.48
CA GLY A 2 -18.19 -57.24 25.44
C GLY A 2 -19.08 -56.52 24.43
N LEU A 3 -19.53 -55.34 24.84
CA LEU A 3 -20.18 -54.33 24.01
C LEU A 3 -19.18 -53.72 23.02
N LEU A 4 -19.51 -53.80 21.73
CA LEU A 4 -18.94 -53.00 20.65
C LEU A 4 -19.51 -51.58 20.75
N VAL A 5 -18.64 -50.60 20.94
CA VAL A 5 -18.94 -49.17 20.81
C VAL A 5 -18.37 -48.70 19.49
N ASP A 6 -19.27 -48.13 18.69
CA ASP A 6 -19.06 -47.58 17.35
C ASP A 6 -17.98 -46.50 17.30
N GLN A 7 -17.25 -46.49 16.20
CA GLN A 7 -16.37 -45.40 15.76
C GLN A 7 -17.21 -44.14 15.50
N PRO A 8 -16.82 -42.96 15.99
CA PRO A 8 -17.36 -41.72 15.46
C PRO A 8 -16.64 -41.39 14.14
N ASN A 9 -17.39 -41.50 13.05
CA ASN A 9 -17.10 -40.83 11.79
C ASN A 9 -16.77 -39.36 12.05
N VAL A 10 -15.58 -38.94 11.61
CA VAL A 10 -15.24 -37.52 11.50
C VAL A 10 -16.03 -36.96 10.32
N ASP A 11 -17.21 -36.42 10.62
CA ASP A 11 -18.01 -35.65 9.68
C ASP A 11 -17.21 -34.41 9.22
N VAL A 12 -16.68 -34.51 8.01
CA VAL A 12 -16.19 -33.37 7.23
C VAL A 12 -17.41 -32.51 6.90
N SER A 13 -17.66 -31.49 7.73
CA SER A 13 -18.65 -30.45 7.47
C SER A 13 -18.26 -29.63 6.23
N ASN A 14 -18.72 -30.10 5.08
CA ASN A 14 -18.39 -29.63 3.74
C ASN A 14 -19.11 -28.32 3.34
N ASN A 15 -19.29 -27.37 4.27
CA ASN A 15 -19.89 -26.06 3.96
C ASN A 15 -19.09 -24.86 4.52
N ASN A 16 -17.97 -25.10 5.20
CA ASN A 16 -17.10 -24.06 5.78
C ASN A 16 -15.81 -23.79 4.98
N GLY A 17 -15.59 -24.51 3.86
CA GLY A 17 -14.43 -24.32 2.97
C GLY A 17 -14.46 -23.02 2.16
N GLY A 18 -15.62 -22.36 2.10
CA GLY A 18 -15.80 -21.01 1.55
C GLY A 18 -15.01 -19.96 2.33
N PHE A 19 -15.44 -19.73 3.58
CA PHE A 19 -14.91 -18.68 4.44
C PHE A 19 -13.47 -18.94 4.91
N LYS A 20 -13.11 -20.20 5.18
CA LYS A 20 -11.73 -20.54 5.58
C LYS A 20 -10.68 -20.14 4.52
N SER A 21 -11.06 -20.15 3.24
CA SER A 21 -10.14 -19.74 2.15
C SER A 21 -9.79 -18.25 2.19
N PHE A 22 -10.70 -17.38 2.65
CA PHE A 22 -10.49 -15.93 2.66
C PHE A 22 -9.65 -15.45 3.85
N ILE A 23 -9.56 -16.26 4.91
CA ILE A 23 -8.95 -15.89 6.20
C ILE A 23 -7.50 -16.41 6.31
N ARG A 24 -6.99 -17.12 5.29
CA ARG A 24 -5.62 -17.64 5.27
C ARG A 24 -4.61 -16.51 5.42
N ARG A 25 -3.70 -16.63 6.39
CA ARG A 25 -2.63 -15.65 6.63
C ARG A 25 -1.29 -16.21 6.20
N LYS A 26 -0.45 -15.34 5.65
CA LYS A 26 0.92 -15.67 5.26
C LYS A 26 1.85 -15.51 6.46
N GLN A 27 2.81 -16.43 6.61
CA GLN A 27 3.88 -16.29 7.60
C GLN A 27 4.83 -15.16 7.18
N VAL A 28 5.32 -14.41 8.15
CA VAL A 28 6.43 -13.48 7.90
C VAL A 28 7.70 -14.31 7.72
N ASP A 29 8.45 -14.05 6.64
CA ASP A 29 9.75 -14.71 6.44
C ASP A 29 10.65 -14.40 7.65
N SER A 30 10.92 -15.43 8.47
CA SER A 30 11.73 -15.28 9.67
C SER A 30 13.21 -15.30 9.31
N VAL A 31 14.04 -14.64 10.15
CA VAL A 31 15.51 -14.57 10.01
C VAL A 31 16.17 -15.95 9.84
N HIS A 32 15.50 -17.02 10.30
CA HIS A 32 16.01 -18.38 10.35
C HIS A 32 15.68 -19.23 9.11
N VAL A 33 14.81 -18.77 8.20
CA VAL A 33 14.51 -19.51 6.97
C VAL A 33 15.33 -18.95 5.81
N LYS A 34 16.52 -19.53 5.60
CA LYS A 34 17.20 -19.42 4.30
C LYS A 34 16.32 -20.15 3.27
N SER A 35 15.44 -19.42 2.59
CA SER A 35 14.70 -19.95 1.44
C SER A 35 15.70 -20.25 0.31
N GLU A 36 16.15 -21.50 0.24
CA GLU A 36 16.85 -22.06 -0.91
C GLU A 36 15.81 -22.27 -2.02
N GLY A 37 15.85 -21.46 -3.08
CA GLY A 37 15.06 -21.69 -4.29
C GLY A 37 14.42 -20.46 -4.94
N HIS A 38 14.16 -19.38 -4.21
CA HIS A 38 13.57 -18.17 -4.79
C HIS A 38 14.65 -17.21 -5.31
N GLN A 39 14.55 -16.79 -6.58
CA GLN A 39 15.44 -15.79 -7.18
C GLN A 39 15.32 -14.46 -6.40
N LYS A 40 16.35 -14.15 -5.60
CA LYS A 40 16.39 -12.96 -4.74
C LYS A 40 16.72 -11.71 -5.55
N LEU A 41 15.97 -10.62 -5.30
CA LEU A 41 16.30 -9.30 -5.84
C LEU A 41 17.65 -8.81 -5.28
N ALA A 42 18.35 -7.98 -6.06
CA ALA A 42 19.67 -7.47 -5.66
C ALA A 42 19.55 -6.35 -4.61
N LYS A 43 20.26 -6.50 -3.48
CA LYS A 43 20.29 -5.51 -2.39
C LYS A 43 21.24 -4.34 -2.70
N GLU A 44 20.83 -3.48 -3.62
CA GLU A 44 21.68 -2.41 -4.18
C GLU A 44 21.30 -1.01 -3.66
N LEU A 45 20.09 -0.82 -3.14
CA LEU A 45 19.56 0.51 -2.82
C LEU A 45 20.09 1.05 -1.49
N SER A 46 20.53 2.30 -1.54
CA SER A 46 20.96 3.11 -0.40
C SER A 46 19.92 4.17 -0.03
N ILE A 47 20.06 4.78 1.15
CA ILE A 47 19.14 5.82 1.65
C ILE A 47 18.97 7.00 0.67
N LEU A 48 20.03 7.44 -0.02
CA LEU A 48 19.94 8.54 -0.98
C LEU A 48 19.09 8.17 -2.20
N GLN A 49 19.19 6.90 -2.66
CA GLN A 49 18.36 6.41 -3.75
C GLN A 49 16.91 6.24 -3.30
N LEU A 50 16.66 5.82 -2.05
CA LEU A 50 15.31 5.75 -1.50
C LEU A 50 14.66 7.14 -1.40
N LEU A 51 15.42 8.15 -0.96
CA LEU A 51 14.96 9.54 -0.96
C LEU A 51 14.66 10.03 -2.37
N ALA A 52 15.54 9.75 -3.33
CA ALA A 52 15.33 10.10 -4.73
C ALA A 52 14.09 9.44 -5.34
N ILE A 53 13.86 8.15 -5.01
CA ILE A 53 12.68 7.40 -5.44
C ILE A 53 11.43 8.01 -4.82
N GLY A 54 11.40 8.17 -3.49
CA GLY A 54 10.22 8.69 -2.77
C GLY A 54 9.88 10.14 -3.12
N VAL A 55 10.88 11.03 -3.19
CA VAL A 55 10.66 12.43 -3.59
C VAL A 55 10.31 12.52 -5.07
N GLY A 56 10.95 11.74 -5.94
CA GLY A 56 10.67 11.74 -7.38
C GLY A 56 9.32 11.12 -7.75
N SER A 57 8.89 10.10 -7.02
CA SER A 57 7.56 9.48 -7.17
C SER A 57 6.44 10.36 -6.62
N THR A 58 6.75 11.28 -5.71
CA THR A 58 5.76 12.19 -5.11
C THR A 58 5.66 13.51 -5.88
N ILE A 59 6.80 14.15 -6.20
CA ILE A 59 6.86 15.42 -6.94
C ILE A 59 6.55 15.22 -8.42
N GLY A 60 5.31 15.48 -8.81
CA GLY A 60 4.83 15.36 -10.19
C GLY A 60 3.58 16.17 -10.49
N ALA A 61 2.61 15.53 -11.13
CA ALA A 61 1.38 16.16 -11.63
C ALA A 61 0.56 16.85 -10.53
N GLY A 62 0.63 16.35 -9.29
CA GLY A 62 -0.06 16.97 -8.16
C GLY A 62 0.36 18.42 -7.90
N VAL A 63 1.67 18.74 -7.90
CA VAL A 63 2.12 20.11 -7.65
C VAL A 63 2.16 20.96 -8.92
N TYR A 64 2.52 20.38 -10.07
CA TYR A 64 2.70 21.14 -11.30
C TYR A 64 1.39 21.45 -12.02
N VAL A 65 0.38 20.58 -11.92
CA VAL A 65 -0.91 20.71 -12.63
C VAL A 65 -2.03 21.00 -11.63
N LEU A 66 -2.19 20.13 -10.62
CA LEU A 66 -3.37 20.14 -9.75
C LEU A 66 -3.48 21.40 -8.87
N VAL A 67 -2.36 22.07 -8.57
CA VAL A 67 -2.32 23.36 -7.86
C VAL A 67 -3.22 24.39 -8.53
N GLY A 68 -3.19 24.47 -9.87
CA GLY A 68 -3.95 25.47 -10.63
C GLY A 68 -5.44 25.20 -10.60
N THR A 69 -5.80 23.96 -10.89
CA THR A 69 -7.20 23.50 -10.87
C THR A 69 -7.81 23.66 -9.48
N VAL A 70 -7.12 23.23 -8.41
CA VAL A 70 -7.66 23.29 -7.04
C VAL A 70 -7.69 24.72 -6.49
N ALA A 71 -6.68 25.55 -6.79
CA ALA A 71 -6.72 26.97 -6.44
C ALA A 71 -7.94 27.64 -7.05
N ARG A 72 -8.19 27.39 -8.34
CA ARG A 72 -9.26 28.04 -9.09
C ARG A 72 -10.65 27.55 -8.67
N GLU A 73 -10.85 26.24 -8.55
CA GLU A 73 -12.18 25.63 -8.45
C GLU A 73 -12.62 25.26 -7.03
N HIS A 74 -11.70 25.13 -6.07
CA HIS A 74 -12.00 24.55 -4.75
C HIS A 74 -11.52 25.35 -3.54
N SER A 75 -10.22 25.67 -3.47
CA SER A 75 -9.63 26.22 -2.23
C SER A 75 -9.38 27.72 -2.28
N GLY A 76 -9.23 28.30 -3.48
CA GLY A 76 -8.82 29.70 -3.60
C GLY A 76 -7.47 29.94 -2.91
N PRO A 77 -7.32 31.06 -2.18
CA PRO A 77 -6.08 31.38 -1.49
C PRO A 77 -5.79 30.50 -0.27
N ALA A 78 -6.78 29.74 0.21
CA ALA A 78 -6.61 28.75 1.27
C ALA A 78 -5.98 27.42 0.79
N LEU A 79 -5.47 27.36 -0.43
CA LEU A 79 -4.80 26.17 -1.00
C LEU A 79 -3.69 25.62 -0.09
N THR A 80 -2.91 26.49 0.57
CA THR A 80 -1.86 26.08 1.50
C THR A 80 -2.40 25.26 2.67
N ILE A 81 -3.59 25.62 3.17
CA ILE A 81 -4.27 24.87 4.24
C ILE A 81 -4.73 23.51 3.70
N SER A 82 -5.22 23.46 2.46
CA SER A 82 -5.58 22.18 1.83
C SER A 82 -4.38 21.25 1.70
N PHE A 83 -3.22 21.75 1.27
CA PHE A 83 -1.98 20.97 1.23
C PHE A 83 -1.55 20.51 2.62
N LEU A 84 -1.64 21.37 3.64
CA LEU A 84 -1.30 21.00 5.01
C LEU A 84 -2.18 19.84 5.53
N ILE A 85 -3.50 19.92 5.31
CA ILE A 85 -4.45 18.87 5.72
C ILE A 85 -4.14 17.56 4.99
N ALA A 86 -3.92 17.61 3.67
CA ALA A 86 -3.55 16.44 2.87
C ALA A 86 -2.19 15.86 3.29
N GLY A 87 -1.21 16.70 3.61
CA GLY A 87 0.10 16.30 4.09
C GLY A 87 0.05 15.64 5.47
N ILE A 88 -0.81 16.11 6.38
CA ILE A 88 -1.07 15.45 7.67
C ILE A 88 -1.70 14.07 7.44
N ALA A 89 -2.69 13.95 6.54
CA ALA A 89 -3.30 12.67 6.18
C ALA A 89 -2.26 11.66 5.65
N ALA A 90 -1.39 12.12 4.74
CA ALA A 90 -0.29 11.33 4.20
C ALA A 90 0.73 10.96 5.29
N ALA A 91 1.04 11.87 6.23
CA ALA A 91 1.99 11.61 7.32
C ALA A 91 1.50 10.52 8.27
N LEU A 92 0.21 10.54 8.62
CA LEU A 92 -0.40 9.49 9.44
C LEU A 92 -0.28 8.12 8.75
N SER A 93 -0.52 8.07 7.43
CA SER A 93 -0.36 6.86 6.62
C SER A 93 1.11 6.42 6.56
N ALA A 94 2.03 7.36 6.34
CA ALA A 94 3.46 7.11 6.26
C ALA A 94 4.05 6.50 7.55
N PHE A 95 3.58 6.92 8.73
CA PHE A 95 3.99 6.30 9.99
C PHE A 95 3.57 4.83 10.10
N CYS A 96 2.35 4.49 9.65
CA CYS A 96 1.90 3.10 9.61
C CYS A 96 2.70 2.28 8.60
N TYR A 97 2.98 2.83 7.41
CA TYR A 97 3.82 2.19 6.39
C TYR A 97 5.25 1.97 6.88
N ALA A 98 5.85 2.95 7.56
CA ALA A 98 7.21 2.86 8.06
C ALA A 98 7.39 1.71 9.07
N GLU A 99 6.43 1.50 9.97
CA GLU A 99 6.47 0.38 10.91
C GLU A 99 6.37 -0.97 10.19
N LEU A 100 5.38 -1.17 9.31
CA LEU A 100 5.22 -2.45 8.60
C LEU A 100 6.37 -2.73 7.63
N ALA A 101 6.86 -1.72 6.91
CA ALA A 101 7.98 -1.85 5.98
C ALA A 101 9.29 -2.22 6.68
N SER A 102 9.52 -1.70 7.88
CA SER A 102 10.72 -2.05 8.66
C SER A 102 10.65 -3.45 9.28
N ARG A 103 9.46 -3.90 9.69
CA ARG A 103 9.24 -5.22 10.30
C ARG A 103 9.18 -6.35 9.27
N CYS A 104 8.50 -6.12 8.16
CA CYS A 104 8.23 -7.10 7.11
C CYS A 104 8.72 -6.56 5.75
N PRO A 105 10.05 -6.50 5.51
CA PRO A 105 10.60 -5.93 4.28
C PRO A 105 10.32 -6.85 3.08
N SER A 106 9.20 -6.60 2.39
CA SER A 106 8.79 -7.31 1.18
C SER A 106 8.45 -6.34 0.06
N ALA A 107 8.72 -6.75 -1.18
CA ALA A 107 8.39 -5.97 -2.37
C ALA A 107 6.87 -5.86 -2.63
N GLY A 108 6.05 -6.66 -1.93
CA GLY A 108 4.59 -6.63 -2.02
C GLY A 108 3.90 -5.49 -1.27
N SER A 109 4.62 -4.69 -0.47
CA SER A 109 4.08 -3.52 0.25
C SER A 109 2.72 -3.81 0.94
N ALA A 110 1.71 -2.96 0.78
CA ALA A 110 0.41 -3.11 1.45
C ALA A 110 -0.35 -4.42 1.15
N TYR A 111 -0.13 -5.05 -0.02
CA TYR A 111 -0.65 -6.39 -0.29
C TYR A 111 -0.06 -7.41 0.70
N HIS A 112 1.26 -7.40 0.89
CA HIS A 112 1.92 -8.34 1.78
C HIS A 112 1.53 -8.07 3.25
N TYR A 113 1.46 -6.80 3.65
CA TYR A 113 1.07 -6.42 5.01
C TYR A 113 -0.35 -6.89 5.37
N SER A 114 -1.29 -6.72 4.44
CA SER A 114 -2.68 -7.15 4.62
C SER A 114 -2.83 -8.67 4.56
N TYR A 115 -2.00 -9.38 3.79
CA TYR A 115 -1.98 -10.85 3.78
C TYR A 115 -1.54 -11.40 5.14
N ILE A 116 -0.53 -10.80 5.73
CA ILE A 116 -0.01 -11.23 7.03
C ILE A 116 -1.03 -10.93 8.14
N CYS A 117 -1.60 -9.72 8.17
CA CYS A 117 -2.42 -9.27 9.30
C CYS A 117 -3.90 -9.65 9.17
N VAL A 118 -4.49 -9.48 7.98
CA VAL A 118 -5.93 -9.60 7.76
C VAL A 118 -6.27 -10.98 7.19
N GLY A 119 -5.69 -11.32 6.04
CA GLY A 119 -5.88 -12.59 5.34
C GLY A 119 -5.91 -12.46 3.81
N GLU A 120 -5.87 -13.60 3.12
CA GLU A 120 -5.73 -13.76 1.67
C GLU A 120 -6.77 -12.97 0.88
N GLY A 121 -8.04 -12.99 1.30
CA GLY A 121 -9.12 -12.34 0.57
C GLY A 121 -8.99 -10.81 0.50
N VAL A 122 -8.72 -10.19 1.65
CA VAL A 122 -8.49 -8.74 1.74
C VAL A 122 -7.18 -8.39 1.06
N ALA A 123 -6.14 -9.20 1.24
CA ALA A 123 -4.87 -9.01 0.55
C ALA A 123 -5.04 -8.96 -0.96
N TRP A 124 -5.73 -9.93 -1.56
CA TRP A 124 -6.02 -9.92 -2.98
C TRP A 124 -6.68 -8.61 -3.44
N LEU A 125 -7.73 -8.17 -2.75
CA LEU A 125 -8.44 -6.95 -3.10
C LEU A 125 -7.53 -5.73 -3.02
N ILE A 126 -6.67 -5.65 -2.00
CA ILE A 126 -5.72 -4.54 -1.84
C ILE A 126 -4.62 -4.60 -2.89
N GLY A 127 -4.06 -5.77 -3.19
CA GLY A 127 -3.10 -5.90 -4.28
C GLY A 127 -3.73 -5.52 -5.63
N TRP A 128 -4.97 -5.92 -5.89
CA TRP A 128 -5.71 -5.53 -7.09
C TRP A 128 -6.00 -4.02 -7.17
N ALA A 129 -6.26 -3.38 -6.02
CA ALA A 129 -6.40 -1.94 -5.90
C ALA A 129 -5.06 -1.20 -6.12
N LEU A 130 -3.94 -1.73 -5.62
CA LEU A 130 -2.60 -1.20 -5.90
C LEU A 130 -2.24 -1.32 -7.38
N LEU A 131 -2.63 -2.42 -8.04
CA LEU A 131 -2.44 -2.55 -9.49
C LEU A 131 -3.21 -1.48 -10.25
N LEU A 132 -4.45 -1.18 -9.86
CA LEU A 132 -5.20 -0.05 -10.39
C LEU A 132 -4.43 1.25 -10.18
N GLU A 133 -4.07 1.53 -8.93
CA GLU A 133 -3.39 2.76 -8.52
C GLU A 133 -2.15 3.03 -9.36
N TYR A 134 -1.23 2.08 -9.46
CA TYR A 134 0.02 2.29 -10.18
C TYR A 134 -0.15 2.33 -11.71
N THR A 135 -1.06 1.52 -12.29
CA THR A 135 -1.32 1.55 -13.74
C THR A 135 -1.95 2.88 -14.15
N ILE A 136 -3.02 3.26 -13.45
CA ILE A 136 -3.80 4.46 -13.73
C ILE A 136 -3.00 5.70 -13.33
N GLY A 137 -2.23 5.64 -12.25
CA GLY A 137 -1.33 6.70 -11.80
C GLY A 137 -0.27 7.01 -12.83
N GLY A 138 0.40 5.99 -13.38
CA GLY A 138 1.33 6.15 -14.49
C GLY A 138 0.66 6.81 -15.70
N SER A 139 -0.55 6.37 -16.06
CA SER A 139 -1.30 6.97 -17.18
C SER A 139 -1.69 8.42 -16.94
N ALA A 140 -2.13 8.76 -15.71
CA ALA A 140 -2.53 10.12 -15.32
C ALA A 140 -1.34 11.09 -15.42
N VAL A 141 -0.19 10.67 -14.88
CA VAL A 141 1.05 11.45 -14.92
C VAL A 141 1.54 11.64 -16.34
N ALA A 142 1.51 10.59 -17.17
CA ALA A 142 1.92 10.66 -18.57
C ALA A 142 1.12 11.70 -19.36
N ARG A 143 -0.21 11.76 -19.15
CA ARG A 143 -1.06 12.77 -19.80
C ARG A 143 -0.83 14.20 -19.32
N GLY A 144 -0.30 14.37 -18.10
CA GLY A 144 0.16 15.65 -17.59
C GLY A 144 1.43 16.17 -18.28
N ILE A 145 2.21 15.29 -18.93
CA ILE A 145 3.45 15.68 -19.63
C ILE A 145 3.13 16.47 -20.89
N SER A 146 2.11 16.08 -21.65
CA SER A 146 1.84 16.62 -22.98
C SER A 146 1.68 18.15 -23.04
N PRO A 147 0.92 18.83 -22.15
CA PRO A 147 0.81 20.29 -22.16
C PRO A 147 2.12 20.99 -21.82
N ASN A 148 2.86 20.45 -20.83
CA ASN A 148 4.14 21.00 -20.41
C ASN A 148 5.19 20.85 -21.51
N LEU A 149 5.14 19.74 -22.26
CA LEU A 149 5.99 19.50 -23.42
C LEU A 149 5.62 20.41 -24.59
N ALA A 150 4.33 20.63 -24.85
CA ALA A 150 3.85 21.56 -25.87
C ALA A 150 4.38 22.98 -25.61
N LEU A 151 4.25 23.44 -24.36
CA LEU A 151 4.74 24.75 -23.94
C LEU A 151 6.26 24.89 -24.10
N LEU A 152 7.03 23.83 -23.85
CA LEU A 152 8.48 23.81 -24.03
C LEU A 152 8.90 24.00 -25.50
N PHE A 153 8.11 23.47 -26.45
CA PHE A 153 8.36 23.61 -27.90
C PHE A 153 7.80 24.91 -28.51
N GLY A 154 7.26 25.83 -27.71
CA GLY A 154 6.77 27.12 -28.17
C GLY A 154 5.26 27.20 -28.37
N GLY A 155 4.48 26.35 -27.68
CA GLY A 155 3.01 26.46 -27.61
C GLY A 155 2.25 25.23 -28.12
N GLU A 156 0.92 25.21 -27.93
CA GLU A 156 0.04 24.08 -28.29
C GLU A 156 0.13 23.68 -29.77
N ASP A 157 0.32 24.65 -30.68
CA ASP A 157 0.39 24.43 -32.13
C ASP A 157 1.77 24.02 -32.65
N SER A 158 2.80 24.07 -31.80
CA SER A 158 4.20 23.82 -32.18
C SER A 158 4.59 22.35 -32.13
N LEU A 159 3.72 21.48 -31.59
CA LEU A 159 3.93 20.04 -31.59
C LEU A 159 3.58 19.43 -32.96
N PRO A 160 4.36 18.44 -33.44
CA PRO A 160 3.98 17.70 -34.63
C PRO A 160 2.61 17.05 -34.46
N ILE A 161 1.79 17.04 -35.52
CA ILE A 161 0.41 16.51 -35.53
C ILE A 161 0.32 15.07 -34.97
N PHE A 162 1.39 14.27 -35.11
CA PHE A 162 1.44 12.89 -34.60
C PHE A 162 1.65 12.78 -33.07
N LEU A 163 2.08 13.86 -32.40
CA LEU A 163 2.28 13.95 -30.95
C LEU A 163 1.22 14.82 -30.25
N ALA A 164 0.51 15.66 -31.01
CA ALA A 164 -0.52 16.54 -30.47
C ALA A 164 -1.75 15.76 -29.96
N ARG A 165 -2.45 16.33 -28.97
CA ARG A 165 -3.75 15.80 -28.52
C ARG A 165 -4.77 15.97 -29.63
N VAL A 166 -5.46 14.89 -29.98
CA VAL A 166 -6.51 14.92 -31.00
C VAL A 166 -7.85 14.69 -30.32
N TYR A 167 -8.76 15.65 -30.43
CA TYR A 167 -10.14 15.46 -30.00
C TYR A 167 -10.93 14.75 -31.11
N ILE A 168 -11.56 13.62 -30.79
CA ILE A 168 -12.39 12.85 -31.73
C ILE A 168 -13.87 13.19 -31.47
N PRO A 169 -14.53 14.00 -32.33
CA PRO A 169 -15.88 14.51 -32.08
C PRO A 169 -16.96 13.42 -32.00
N GLY A 170 -16.73 12.26 -32.60
CA GLY A 170 -17.69 11.14 -32.62
C GLY A 170 -17.72 10.30 -31.34
N LEU A 171 -16.71 10.38 -30.48
CA LEU A 171 -16.60 9.58 -29.25
C LEU A 171 -16.53 10.43 -27.98
N ASN A 172 -16.44 11.77 -28.08
CA ASN A 172 -16.17 12.66 -26.94
C ASN A 172 -14.90 12.26 -26.16
N VAL A 173 -13.89 11.73 -26.84
CA VAL A 173 -12.61 11.29 -26.24
C VAL A 173 -11.47 12.13 -26.81
N THR A 174 -10.61 12.64 -25.94
CA THR A 174 -9.32 13.26 -26.32
C THR A 174 -8.22 12.20 -26.28
N VAL A 175 -7.66 11.89 -27.45
CA VAL A 175 -6.58 10.93 -27.57
C VAL A 175 -5.22 11.62 -27.45
N ASP A 176 -4.29 11.01 -26.70
CA ASP A 176 -2.96 11.55 -26.46
C ASP A 176 -1.86 10.53 -26.85
N PRO A 177 -1.36 10.58 -28.09
CA PRO A 177 -0.29 9.71 -28.56
C PRO A 177 1.05 9.95 -27.85
N CYS A 178 1.35 11.19 -27.46
CA CYS A 178 2.60 11.54 -26.78
C CYS A 178 2.69 10.85 -25.42
N ALA A 179 1.62 10.90 -24.63
CA ALA A 179 1.54 10.23 -23.34
C ALA A 179 1.78 8.71 -23.48
N ALA A 180 1.17 8.06 -24.47
CA ALA A 180 1.35 6.62 -24.70
C ALA A 180 2.80 6.25 -25.07
N ILE A 181 3.44 7.05 -25.95
CA ILE A 181 4.84 6.84 -26.33
C ILE A 181 5.76 7.01 -25.10
N LEU A 182 5.53 8.04 -24.29
CA LEU A 182 6.32 8.28 -23.08
C LEU A 182 6.22 7.13 -22.07
N VAL A 183 5.02 6.58 -21.86
CA VAL A 183 4.85 5.38 -21.02
C VAL A 183 5.67 4.21 -21.55
N LEU A 184 5.67 3.96 -22.86
CA LEU A 184 6.46 2.88 -23.46
C LEU A 184 7.97 3.12 -23.32
N VAL A 185 8.43 4.37 -23.47
CA VAL A 185 9.84 4.74 -23.29
C VAL A 185 10.28 4.49 -21.84
N VAL A 186 9.50 4.95 -20.86
CA VAL A 186 9.79 4.72 -19.44
C VAL A 186 9.74 3.23 -19.10
N THR A 187 8.78 2.49 -19.66
CA THR A 187 8.70 1.03 -19.52
C THR A 187 9.97 0.35 -20.03
N GLY A 188 10.48 0.77 -21.20
CA GLY A 188 11.74 0.28 -21.76
C GLY A 188 12.94 0.59 -20.86
N LEU A 189 13.01 1.80 -20.30
CA LEU A 189 14.06 2.19 -19.36
C LEU A 189 14.06 1.31 -18.10
N LEU A 190 12.88 1.04 -17.54
CA LEU A 190 12.72 0.18 -16.35
C LEU A 190 13.12 -1.29 -16.63
N CYS A 191 13.09 -1.73 -17.89
CA CYS A 191 13.54 -3.07 -18.28
C CYS A 191 15.07 -3.22 -18.28
N VAL A 192 15.83 -2.12 -18.38
CA VAL A 192 17.32 -2.14 -18.42
C VAL A 192 17.90 -2.58 -17.07
N GLY A 193 17.25 -2.21 -15.96
CA GLY A 193 17.64 -2.63 -14.61
C GLY A 193 17.35 -1.56 -13.57
N ILE A 194 17.20 -2.00 -12.32
CA ILE A 194 16.84 -1.07 -11.23
C ILE A 194 17.97 -0.11 -10.88
N LYS A 195 19.23 -0.55 -10.92
CA LYS A 195 20.38 0.29 -10.52
C LYS A 195 20.48 1.52 -11.41
N GLU A 196 20.42 1.32 -12.73
CA GLU A 196 20.44 2.40 -13.71
C GLU A 196 19.18 3.27 -13.60
N SER A 197 18.00 2.65 -13.44
CA SER A 197 16.74 3.39 -13.26
C SER A 197 16.76 4.27 -12.01
N ALA A 198 17.26 3.76 -10.88
CA ALA A 198 17.36 4.50 -9.62
C ALA A 198 18.40 5.62 -9.69
N PHE A 199 19.48 5.43 -10.46
CA PHE A 199 20.46 6.49 -10.71
C PHE A 199 19.87 7.62 -11.57
N VAL A 200 19.18 7.28 -12.67
CA VAL A 200 18.46 8.26 -13.50
C VAL A 200 17.41 8.99 -12.66
N GLN A 201 16.62 8.25 -11.87
CA GLN A 201 15.65 8.82 -10.94
C GLN A 201 16.30 9.82 -9.99
N ALA A 202 17.47 9.52 -9.41
CA ALA A 202 18.18 10.42 -8.51
C ALA A 202 18.63 11.72 -9.17
N ILE A 203 19.14 11.65 -10.39
CA ILE A 203 19.51 12.85 -11.17
C ILE A 203 18.29 13.71 -11.42
N VAL A 204 17.23 13.09 -11.95
CA VAL A 204 15.99 13.78 -12.32
C VAL A 204 15.32 14.43 -11.10
N THR A 205 15.17 13.69 -10.00
CA THR A 205 14.62 14.23 -8.75
C THR A 205 15.44 15.38 -8.20
N THR A 206 16.77 15.29 -8.23
CA THR A 206 17.64 16.39 -7.76
C THR A 206 17.42 17.65 -8.59
N ALA A 207 17.37 17.52 -9.92
CA ALA A 207 17.06 18.64 -10.81
C ALA A 207 15.69 19.26 -10.52
N ASN A 208 14.67 18.43 -10.28
CA ASN A 208 13.31 18.92 -9.97
C ASN A 208 13.24 19.68 -8.64
N VAL A 209 13.93 19.18 -7.60
CA VAL A 209 14.02 19.89 -6.32
C VAL A 209 14.70 21.25 -6.51
N CYS A 210 15.75 21.33 -7.34
CA CYS A 210 16.37 22.61 -7.69
C CYS A 210 15.41 23.57 -8.41
N VAL A 211 14.60 23.08 -9.35
CA VAL A 211 13.58 23.90 -10.03
C VAL A 211 12.51 24.38 -9.05
N MET A 212 12.05 23.54 -8.12
CA MET A 212 11.11 23.93 -7.07
C MET A 212 11.68 25.02 -6.17
N LEU A 213 12.93 24.89 -5.74
CA LEU A 213 13.61 25.93 -4.96
C LEU A 213 13.75 27.23 -5.75
N PHE A 214 14.02 27.14 -7.05
CA PHE A 214 14.04 28.31 -7.95
C PHE A 214 12.67 29.01 -7.98
N VAL A 215 11.57 28.26 -8.15
CA VAL A 215 10.20 28.81 -8.12
C VAL A 215 9.92 29.51 -6.78
N ILE A 216 10.32 28.90 -5.66
CA ILE A 216 10.10 29.48 -4.32
C ILE A 216 10.88 30.79 -4.14
N ILE A 217 12.18 30.80 -4.51
CA ILE A 217 13.05 31.97 -4.30
C ILE A 217 12.68 33.11 -5.25
N VAL A 218 12.60 32.84 -6.55
CA VAL A 218 12.32 33.87 -7.56
C VAL A 218 10.87 34.32 -7.50
N GLY A 219 9.93 33.39 -7.30
CA GLY A 219 8.52 33.72 -7.10
C GLY A 219 8.28 34.49 -5.81
N GLY A 220 8.98 34.16 -4.72
CA GLY A 220 8.93 34.94 -3.48
C GLY A 220 9.47 36.36 -3.65
N TYR A 221 10.57 36.53 -4.38
CA TYR A 221 11.10 37.86 -4.73
C TYR A 221 10.10 38.68 -5.56
N LEU A 222 9.45 38.05 -6.54
CA LEU A 222 8.44 38.68 -7.37
C LEU A 222 7.18 39.05 -6.56
N GLY A 223 6.75 38.18 -5.63
CA GLY A 223 5.65 38.44 -4.70
C GLY A 223 5.94 39.65 -3.81
N TYR A 224 7.17 39.75 -3.27
CA TYR A 224 7.60 40.93 -2.51
C TYR A 224 7.55 42.22 -3.33
N LYS A 225 7.98 42.18 -4.60
CA LYS A 225 7.98 43.35 -5.50
C LYS A 225 6.57 43.79 -5.91
N THR A 226 5.67 42.84 -6.11
CA THR A 226 4.29 43.08 -6.58
C THR A 226 3.30 43.33 -5.45
N GLY A 227 3.72 43.14 -4.20
CA GLY A 227 2.85 43.31 -3.03
C GLY A 227 1.90 42.13 -2.79
N TRP A 228 2.17 40.97 -3.40
CA TRP A 228 1.32 39.79 -3.30
C TRP A 228 -0.13 40.01 -3.78
N ALA A 229 -0.28 40.47 -5.01
CA ALA A 229 -1.58 40.79 -5.63
C ALA A 229 -2.63 39.66 -5.53
N GLY A 230 -2.21 38.39 -5.50
CA GLY A 230 -3.13 37.26 -5.35
C GLY A 230 -3.77 37.14 -3.96
N TYR A 231 -3.20 37.77 -2.92
CA TYR A 231 -3.80 37.87 -1.58
C TYR A 231 -4.63 39.15 -1.37
N GLU A 232 -4.69 40.04 -2.34
CA GLU A 232 -5.59 41.21 -2.30
C GLU A 232 -7.01 40.78 -2.72
N LEU A 233 -7.75 40.16 -1.79
CA LEU A 233 -9.09 39.61 -2.08
C LEU A 233 -10.23 40.48 -1.50
N PRO A 234 -11.19 40.90 -2.34
CA PRO A 234 -12.47 41.47 -1.88
C PRO A 234 -13.34 40.45 -1.13
N SER A 235 -13.18 39.15 -1.44
CA SER A 235 -14.02 38.04 -0.96
C SER A 235 -13.47 37.30 0.27
N GLY A 236 -12.36 37.76 0.86
CA GLY A 236 -11.70 37.11 2.00
C GLY A 236 -10.88 35.86 1.63
N TYR A 237 -10.22 35.26 2.65
CA TYR A 237 -9.28 34.14 2.47
C TYR A 237 -9.96 32.77 2.21
N PHE A 238 -11.26 32.65 2.46
CA PHE A 238 -12.02 31.41 2.27
C PHE A 238 -13.20 31.61 1.31
N PRO A 239 -12.94 31.86 0.00
CA PRO A 239 -14.02 32.15 -0.96
C PRO A 239 -15.01 31.00 -1.12
N TYR A 240 -14.54 29.76 -0.98
CA TYR A 240 -15.34 28.54 -1.07
C TYR A 240 -15.69 27.93 0.29
N GLY A 241 -15.42 28.66 1.38
CA GLY A 241 -15.63 28.19 2.75
C GLY A 241 -14.77 26.98 3.14
N VAL A 242 -15.09 26.40 4.30
CA VAL A 242 -14.36 25.23 4.84
C VAL A 242 -14.59 23.98 3.99
N ASN A 243 -15.79 23.82 3.42
CA ASN A 243 -16.12 22.69 2.55
C ASN A 243 -15.24 22.70 1.28
N GLY A 244 -14.99 23.88 0.69
CA GLY A 244 -14.07 24.02 -0.43
C GLY A 244 -12.63 23.65 -0.08
N VAL A 245 -12.15 24.06 1.09
CA VAL A 245 -10.81 23.67 1.59
C VAL A 245 -10.69 22.16 1.75
N LEU A 246 -11.70 21.50 2.33
CA LEU A 246 -11.70 20.05 2.53
C LEU A 246 -11.80 19.27 1.21
N ALA A 247 -12.64 19.72 0.28
CA ALA A 247 -12.72 19.16 -1.08
C ALA A 247 -11.40 19.33 -1.84
N GLY A 248 -10.77 20.50 -1.71
CA GLY A 248 -9.44 20.77 -2.24
C GLY A 248 -8.38 19.85 -1.64
N SER A 249 -8.41 19.61 -0.32
CA SER A 249 -7.51 18.66 0.36
C SER A 249 -7.62 17.25 -0.20
N ALA A 250 -8.83 16.77 -0.48
CA ALA A 250 -9.06 15.45 -1.08
C ALA A 250 -8.45 15.35 -2.48
N THR A 251 -8.53 16.44 -3.25
CA THR A 251 -7.95 16.49 -4.59
C THR A 251 -6.43 16.57 -4.54
N VAL A 252 -5.85 17.48 -3.73
CA VAL A 252 -4.39 17.60 -3.60
C VAL A 252 -3.73 16.46 -2.84
N PHE A 253 -4.50 15.58 -2.19
CA PHE A 253 -3.98 14.31 -1.65
C PHE A 253 -3.26 13.50 -2.74
N PHE A 254 -3.72 13.58 -3.99
CA PHE A 254 -3.04 12.99 -5.14
C PHE A 254 -1.56 13.41 -5.25
N ALA A 255 -1.22 14.65 -4.85
CA ALA A 255 0.16 15.13 -4.89
C ALA A 255 1.09 14.44 -3.88
N TYR A 256 0.53 13.84 -2.83
CA TYR A 256 1.28 13.14 -1.79
C TYR A 256 1.43 11.63 -2.04
N ILE A 257 0.79 11.10 -3.08
CA ILE A 257 0.92 9.70 -3.48
C ILE A 257 2.32 9.51 -4.06
N GLY A 258 3.04 8.47 -3.63
CA GLY A 258 4.39 8.19 -4.11
C GLY A 258 5.37 7.78 -3.01
N PHE A 259 5.22 8.25 -1.77
CA PHE A 259 6.12 7.86 -0.67
C PHE A 259 6.09 6.35 -0.40
N ASP A 260 4.96 5.71 -0.67
CA ASP A 260 4.70 4.28 -0.53
C ASP A 260 5.43 3.44 -1.59
N SER A 261 5.87 4.04 -2.70
CA SER A 261 6.71 3.38 -3.70
C SER A 261 8.05 2.92 -3.10
N VAL A 262 8.55 3.64 -2.10
CA VAL A 262 9.76 3.29 -1.33
C VAL A 262 9.56 1.96 -0.61
N ALA A 263 8.38 1.72 -0.03
CA ALA A 263 8.07 0.47 0.67
C ALA A 263 8.06 -0.73 -0.28
N SER A 264 7.65 -0.55 -1.53
CA SER A 264 7.68 -1.59 -2.56
C SER A 264 9.09 -1.98 -3.02
N THR A 265 10.12 -1.20 -2.65
CA THR A 265 11.54 -1.52 -2.92
C THR A 265 12.25 -2.18 -1.76
N ALA A 266 11.52 -2.58 -0.70
CA ALA A 266 12.10 -3.09 0.54
C ALA A 266 13.08 -4.28 0.38
N GLU A 267 12.81 -5.19 -0.56
CA GLU A 267 13.68 -6.35 -0.85
C GLU A 267 15.05 -5.96 -1.46
N GLU A 268 15.15 -4.77 -2.04
CA GLU A 268 16.34 -4.26 -2.75
C GLU A 268 17.16 -3.31 -1.87
N VAL A 269 16.73 -3.04 -0.64
CA VAL A 269 17.41 -2.14 0.32
C VAL A 269 18.49 -2.90 1.11
N LYS A 270 19.64 -2.25 1.31
CA LYS A 270 20.75 -2.82 2.11
C LYS A 270 20.38 -3.00 3.58
N ASN A 271 19.84 -1.96 4.22
CA ASN A 271 19.39 -1.98 5.61
C ASN A 271 17.91 -1.52 5.74
N PRO A 272 16.94 -2.40 5.44
CA PRO A 272 15.54 -2.02 5.36
C PRO A 272 14.96 -1.53 6.70
N GLN A 273 15.44 -2.04 7.84
CA GLN A 273 14.88 -1.70 9.16
C GLN A 273 15.06 -0.22 9.52
N ARG A 274 16.15 0.40 9.07
CA ARG A 274 16.47 1.80 9.33
C ARG A 274 16.22 2.69 8.11
N ASP A 275 16.62 2.23 6.93
CA ASP A 275 16.64 3.08 5.75
C ASP A 275 15.24 3.28 5.16
N LEU A 276 14.31 2.31 5.29
CA LEU A 276 12.94 2.46 4.81
C LEU A 276 12.15 3.50 5.61
N PRO A 277 12.08 3.44 6.97
CA PRO A 277 11.39 4.47 7.75
C PRO A 277 11.95 5.87 7.51
N LEU A 278 13.27 6.00 7.44
CA LEU A 278 13.92 7.28 7.16
C LEU A 278 13.61 7.77 5.74
N GLY A 279 13.66 6.89 4.74
CA GLY A 279 13.33 7.21 3.36
C GLY A 279 11.90 7.71 3.21
N ILE A 280 10.93 6.98 3.75
CA ILE A 280 9.50 7.34 3.72
C ILE A 280 9.26 8.68 4.42
N GLY A 281 9.73 8.83 5.66
CA GLY A 281 9.47 10.02 6.46
C GLY A 281 10.15 11.28 5.92
N LEU A 282 11.41 11.19 5.50
CA LEU A 282 12.14 12.33 4.93
C LEU A 282 11.61 12.71 3.55
N ALA A 283 11.28 11.74 2.68
CA ALA A 283 10.71 12.05 1.37
C ALA A 283 9.39 12.82 1.51
N LEU A 284 8.49 12.35 2.39
CA LEU A 284 7.23 13.01 2.63
C LEU A 284 7.42 14.42 3.23
N SER A 285 8.33 14.58 4.20
CA SER A 285 8.61 15.86 4.84
C SER A 285 9.14 16.92 3.85
N ILE A 286 10.06 16.50 2.96
CA ILE A 286 10.60 17.34 1.89
C ILE A 286 9.48 17.77 0.93
N CYS A 287 8.67 16.81 0.46
CA CYS A 287 7.57 17.11 -0.47
C CYS A 287 6.53 18.04 0.16
N CYS A 288 6.14 17.78 1.41
CA CYS A 288 5.18 18.60 2.13
C CYS A 288 5.65 20.06 2.26
N SER A 289 6.91 20.24 2.65
CA SER A 289 7.52 21.56 2.78
C SER A 289 7.55 22.31 1.44
N LEU A 290 7.98 21.64 0.38
CA LEU A 290 8.04 22.23 -0.96
C LEU A 290 6.64 22.60 -1.47
N TYR A 291 5.64 21.73 -1.31
CA TYR A 291 4.28 21.98 -1.78
C TYR A 291 3.63 23.17 -1.07
N MET A 292 3.79 23.25 0.26
CA MET A 292 3.28 24.39 1.01
C MET A 292 3.95 25.70 0.56
N LEU A 293 5.27 25.73 0.40
CA LEU A 293 5.99 26.92 -0.04
C LEU A 293 5.59 27.35 -1.47
N VAL A 294 5.51 26.39 -2.40
CA VAL A 294 5.08 26.66 -3.78
C VAL A 294 3.64 27.16 -3.81
N SER A 295 2.73 26.55 -3.05
CA SER A 295 1.34 26.98 -2.99
C SER A 295 1.20 28.42 -2.49
N VAL A 296 1.95 28.81 -1.44
CA VAL A 296 1.96 30.19 -0.93
C VAL A 296 2.43 31.17 -1.99
N VAL A 297 3.51 30.82 -2.70
CA VAL A 297 4.12 31.67 -3.72
C VAL A 297 3.20 31.85 -4.93
N ILE A 298 2.68 30.76 -5.49
CA ILE A 298 1.89 30.80 -6.73
C ILE A 298 0.54 31.49 -6.54
N VAL A 299 -0.17 31.16 -5.46
CA VAL A 299 -1.41 31.85 -5.09
C VAL A 299 -1.17 33.33 -4.83
N GLY A 300 -0.02 33.68 -4.26
CA GLY A 300 0.32 35.07 -3.97
C GLY A 300 0.67 35.89 -5.22
N LEU A 301 1.18 35.25 -6.28
CA LEU A 301 1.55 35.92 -7.54
C LEU A 301 0.35 36.19 -8.45
N VAL A 302 -0.60 35.26 -8.54
CA VAL A 302 -1.73 35.35 -9.48
C VAL A 302 -3.04 35.12 -8.74
N PRO A 303 -4.04 36.01 -8.90
CA PRO A 303 -5.38 35.80 -8.35
C PRO A 303 -5.97 34.45 -8.80
N TYR A 304 -6.55 33.70 -7.86
CA TYR A 304 -7.05 32.34 -8.09
C TYR A 304 -8.06 32.21 -9.24
N SER A 305 -8.83 33.25 -9.54
CA SER A 305 -9.83 33.26 -10.63
C SER A 305 -9.21 33.30 -12.03
N ALA A 306 -8.02 33.87 -12.17
CA ALA A 306 -7.28 34.01 -13.43
C ALA A 306 -6.19 32.94 -13.60
N MET A 307 -6.07 32.00 -12.65
CA MET A 307 -5.05 30.97 -12.68
C MET A 307 -5.31 29.96 -13.81
N ASP A 308 -4.25 29.63 -14.54
CA ASP A 308 -4.30 28.58 -15.56
C ASP A 308 -4.44 27.20 -14.90
N PRO A 309 -5.41 26.36 -15.30
CA PRO A 309 -5.65 25.08 -14.65
C PRO A 309 -4.61 24.00 -14.98
N ASP A 310 -3.93 24.10 -16.14
CA ASP A 310 -3.02 23.06 -16.64
C ASP A 310 -1.54 23.37 -16.36
N THR A 311 -1.15 24.65 -16.42
CA THR A 311 0.24 25.10 -16.31
C THR A 311 0.45 26.28 -15.33
N PRO A 312 -0.12 26.23 -14.10
CA PRO A 312 -0.23 27.36 -13.17
C PRO A 312 1.12 28.02 -12.81
N ILE A 313 2.17 27.22 -12.63
CA ILE A 313 3.48 27.71 -12.21
C ILE A 313 4.13 28.50 -13.35
N SER A 314 4.10 27.97 -14.56
CA SER A 314 4.77 28.59 -15.71
C SER A 314 4.05 29.86 -16.18
N SER A 315 2.72 29.84 -16.23
CA SER A 315 1.89 30.99 -16.61
C SER A 315 1.99 32.13 -15.60
N ALA A 316 2.15 31.82 -14.31
CA ALA A 316 2.38 32.83 -13.28
C ALA A 316 3.65 33.67 -13.53
N PHE A 317 4.74 33.04 -13.97
CA PHE A 317 5.99 33.73 -14.30
C PHE A 317 5.90 34.46 -15.64
N ALA A 318 5.18 33.88 -16.62
CA ALA A 318 4.93 34.51 -17.92
C ALA A 318 4.16 35.84 -17.79
N SER A 319 3.12 35.88 -16.94
CA SER A 319 2.32 37.09 -16.69
C SER A 319 3.14 38.27 -16.12
N HIS A 320 4.30 38.00 -15.55
CA HIS A 320 5.23 38.99 -15.00
C HIS A 320 6.42 39.28 -15.93
N GLY A 321 6.38 38.83 -17.19
CA GLY A 321 7.38 39.12 -18.22
C GLY A 321 8.68 38.31 -18.11
N MET A 322 8.70 37.20 -17.36
CA MET A 322 9.88 36.33 -17.21
C MET A 322 9.84 35.11 -18.12
N GLU A 323 9.86 35.32 -19.44
CA GLU A 323 9.80 34.22 -20.42
C GLU A 323 10.96 33.22 -20.32
N TRP A 324 12.17 33.68 -19.97
CA TRP A 324 13.31 32.78 -19.74
C TRP A 324 13.08 31.80 -18.59
N ALA A 325 12.35 32.22 -17.55
CA ALA A 325 12.03 31.39 -16.40
C ALA A 325 10.96 30.34 -16.76
N VAL A 326 10.07 30.64 -17.70
CA VAL A 326 9.07 29.70 -18.23
C VAL A 326 9.75 28.46 -18.79
N TYR A 327 10.82 28.60 -19.57
CA TYR A 327 11.57 27.45 -20.12
C TYR A 327 12.19 26.58 -19.03
N ILE A 328 12.74 27.17 -17.97
CA ILE A 328 13.33 26.42 -16.85
C ILE A 328 12.24 25.67 -16.08
N ILE A 329 11.11 26.32 -15.80
CA ILE A 329 10.00 25.75 -15.03
C ILE A 329 9.31 24.64 -15.83
N THR A 330 9.08 24.83 -17.12
CA THR A 330 8.44 23.84 -18.00
C THR A 330 9.35 22.63 -18.25
N ALA A 331 10.64 22.84 -18.48
CA ALA A 331 11.62 21.75 -18.52
C ALA A 331 11.62 20.96 -17.20
N GLY A 332 11.61 21.67 -16.06
CA GLY A 332 11.47 21.06 -14.74
C GLY A 332 10.16 20.30 -14.53
N ALA A 333 9.04 20.79 -15.06
CA ALA A 333 7.75 20.12 -15.01
C ALA A 333 7.78 18.81 -15.80
N VAL A 334 8.32 18.83 -17.02
CA VAL A 334 8.48 17.62 -17.85
C VAL A 334 9.38 16.61 -17.15
N THR A 335 10.52 17.02 -16.60
CA THR A 335 11.42 16.12 -15.88
C THR A 335 10.80 15.59 -14.58
N ALA A 336 10.02 16.38 -13.86
CA ALA A 336 9.26 15.95 -12.68
C ALA A 336 8.23 14.90 -13.01
N LEU A 337 7.42 15.15 -14.02
CA LEU A 337 6.40 14.20 -14.47
C LEU A 337 7.02 12.89 -14.98
N CYS A 338 8.15 12.94 -15.69
CA CYS A 338 8.92 11.74 -16.05
C CYS A 338 9.42 10.97 -14.81
N SER A 339 9.91 11.68 -13.78
CA SER A 339 10.34 11.11 -12.50
C SER A 339 9.20 10.39 -11.79
N THR A 340 8.03 11.02 -11.73
CA THR A 340 6.83 10.45 -11.13
C THR A 340 6.34 9.25 -11.93
N LEU A 341 6.37 9.31 -13.27
CA LEU A 341 5.99 8.20 -14.14
C LEU A 341 6.87 6.97 -13.92
N MET A 342 8.19 7.14 -13.80
CA MET A 342 9.11 6.09 -13.40
C MET A 342 8.75 5.54 -12.00
N GLY A 343 8.46 6.43 -11.05
CA GLY A 343 8.04 6.08 -9.69
C GLY A 343 6.71 5.33 -9.59
N SER A 344 5.76 5.56 -10.52
CA SER A 344 4.48 4.85 -10.57
C SER A 344 4.60 3.49 -11.23
N ILE A 345 5.39 3.34 -12.29
CA ILE A 345 5.55 2.05 -13.01
C ILE A 345 6.50 1.11 -12.25
N LEU A 346 7.43 1.63 -11.45
CA LEU A 346 8.43 0.82 -10.74
C LEU A 346 7.80 -0.18 -9.73
N PRO A 347 6.90 0.20 -8.80
CA PRO A 347 6.32 -0.73 -7.83
C PRO A 347 5.46 -1.84 -8.45
N GLN A 348 4.79 -1.54 -9.56
CA GLN A 348 3.74 -2.38 -10.09
C GLN A 348 4.18 -3.82 -10.46
N PRO A 349 5.27 -4.04 -11.22
CA PRO A 349 5.76 -5.38 -11.51
C PRO A 349 6.19 -6.16 -10.27
N ARG A 350 6.62 -5.49 -9.20
CA ARG A 350 7.03 -6.11 -7.94
C ARG A 350 5.84 -6.65 -7.16
N ILE A 351 4.74 -5.90 -7.14
CA ILE A 351 3.49 -6.36 -6.53
C ILE A 351 2.93 -7.54 -7.32
N LEU A 352 2.92 -7.48 -8.66
CA LEU A 352 2.53 -8.63 -9.50
C LEU A 352 3.39 -9.86 -9.24
N MET A 353 4.71 -9.67 -9.15
CA MET A 353 5.64 -10.74 -8.82
C MET A 353 5.34 -11.34 -7.46
N ALA A 354 5.07 -10.53 -6.43
CA ALA A 354 4.71 -11.00 -5.09
C ALA A 354 3.40 -11.79 -5.09
N MET A 355 2.35 -11.28 -5.76
CA MET A 355 1.06 -11.97 -5.90
C MET A 355 1.16 -13.27 -6.70
N ALA A 356 2.02 -13.32 -7.71
CA ALA A 356 2.27 -14.53 -8.51
C ALA A 356 3.11 -15.56 -7.74
N ARG A 357 4.08 -15.12 -6.94
CA ARG A 357 4.83 -15.99 -6.00
C ARG A 357 3.92 -16.65 -4.99
N ASP A 358 2.82 -16.00 -4.61
CA ASP A 358 1.82 -16.55 -3.68
C ASP A 358 0.77 -17.46 -4.37
N GLY A 359 0.87 -17.65 -5.70
CA GLY A 359 -0.05 -18.48 -6.49
C GLY A 359 -1.39 -17.81 -6.86
N LEU A 360 -1.60 -16.56 -6.43
CA LEU A 360 -2.85 -15.82 -6.72
C LEU A 360 -2.93 -15.32 -8.18
N LEU A 361 -1.79 -15.21 -8.85
CA LEU A 361 -1.68 -14.87 -10.28
C LEU A 361 -0.91 -15.97 -11.05
N PRO A 362 -1.05 -16.01 -12.39
CA PRO A 362 -0.24 -16.91 -13.23
C PRO A 362 1.26 -16.75 -12.98
N GLN A 363 1.98 -17.88 -12.93
CA GLN A 363 3.44 -17.92 -12.68
C GLN A 363 4.26 -17.08 -13.67
N PHE A 364 3.71 -16.80 -14.86
CA PHE A 364 4.28 -15.89 -15.85
C PHE A 364 4.73 -14.53 -15.26
N PHE A 365 4.01 -14.01 -14.26
CA PHE A 365 4.33 -12.74 -13.62
C PHE A 365 5.46 -12.81 -12.58
N SER A 366 5.84 -14.02 -12.17
CA SER A 366 6.90 -14.26 -11.17
C SER A 366 8.30 -14.41 -11.78
N ASP A 367 8.38 -14.57 -13.11
CA ASP A 367 9.64 -14.75 -13.84
C ASP A 367 10.52 -13.48 -13.78
N VAL A 368 11.68 -13.60 -13.13
CA VAL A 368 12.69 -12.54 -13.06
C VAL A 368 13.81 -12.81 -14.08
N ASN A 369 14.23 -11.78 -14.81
CA ASN A 369 15.32 -11.92 -15.78
C ASN A 369 16.67 -12.09 -15.07
N LYS A 370 17.47 -13.09 -15.48
CA LYS A 370 18.76 -13.41 -14.85
C LYS A 370 19.79 -12.29 -14.92
N HIS A 371 19.77 -11.49 -15.99
CA HIS A 371 20.74 -10.42 -16.19
C HIS A 371 20.37 -9.12 -15.48
N THR A 372 19.10 -8.71 -15.57
CA THR A 372 18.65 -7.42 -15.03
C THR A 372 18.06 -7.51 -13.62
N GLN A 373 17.76 -8.73 -13.14
CA GLN A 373 17.10 -9.00 -11.85
C GLN A 373 15.76 -8.25 -11.70
N VAL A 374 15.09 -7.94 -12.81
CA VAL A 374 13.79 -7.27 -12.88
C VAL A 374 12.76 -8.19 -13.57
N PRO A 375 11.49 -8.19 -13.15
CA PRO A 375 10.41 -8.94 -13.82
C PRO A 375 9.97 -8.28 -15.14
N VAL A 376 10.81 -8.39 -16.18
CA VAL A 376 10.66 -7.71 -17.49
C VAL A 376 9.30 -8.00 -18.15
N LYS A 377 8.82 -9.25 -18.09
CA LYS A 377 7.54 -9.65 -18.68
C LYS A 377 6.37 -8.90 -18.06
N SER A 378 6.35 -8.81 -16.72
CA SER A 378 5.34 -8.08 -15.96
C SER A 378 5.40 -6.58 -16.30
N THR A 379 6.60 -6.00 -16.33
CA THR A 379 6.82 -4.58 -16.68
C THR A 379 6.29 -4.24 -18.06
N ILE A 380 6.56 -5.07 -19.07
CA ILE A 380 6.08 -4.82 -20.44
C ILE A 380 4.55 -4.89 -20.50
N LEU A 381 3.94 -5.91 -19.89
CA LEU A 381 2.48 -6.07 -19.95
C LEU A 381 1.76 -4.91 -19.26
N THR A 382 2.25 -4.49 -18.09
CA THR A 382 1.66 -3.37 -17.36
C THR A 382 1.92 -2.03 -18.02
N GLY A 383 3.11 -1.83 -18.60
CA GLY A 383 3.44 -0.65 -19.38
C GLY A 383 2.55 -0.49 -20.61
N ILE A 384 2.27 -1.58 -21.34
CA ILE A 384 1.32 -1.57 -22.45
C ILE A 384 -0.09 -1.21 -21.96
N GLY A 385 -0.55 -1.79 -20.85
CA GLY A 385 -1.84 -1.44 -20.26
C GLY A 385 -1.92 0.04 -19.87
N SER A 386 -0.88 0.57 -19.24
CA SER A 386 -0.80 1.99 -18.86
C SER A 386 -0.74 2.91 -20.08
N ALA A 387 -0.07 2.50 -21.17
CA ALA A 387 -0.01 3.27 -22.41
C ALA A 387 -1.39 3.34 -23.11
N ILE A 388 -2.14 2.25 -23.12
CA ILE A 388 -3.51 2.21 -23.66
C ILE A 388 -4.43 3.15 -22.84
N LEU A 389 -4.35 3.09 -21.51
CA LEU A 389 -5.15 3.96 -20.65
C LEU A 389 -4.75 5.44 -20.82
N ALA A 390 -3.46 5.74 -20.93
CA ALA A 390 -2.96 7.09 -21.20
C ALA A 390 -3.48 7.63 -22.53
N PHE A 391 -3.63 6.75 -23.54
CA PHE A 391 -4.16 7.12 -24.84
C PHE A 391 -5.65 7.50 -24.81
N PHE A 392 -6.50 6.77 -24.07
CA PHE A 392 -7.96 6.93 -24.14
C PHE A 392 -8.61 7.74 -23.02
N MET A 393 -8.03 7.83 -21.83
CA MET A 393 -8.72 8.38 -20.65
C MET A 393 -8.18 9.74 -20.21
N ASP A 394 -9.03 10.66 -19.75
CA ASP A 394 -8.60 11.99 -19.28
C ASP A 394 -7.94 11.99 -17.89
N VAL A 395 -7.07 12.98 -17.65
CA VAL A 395 -6.29 13.15 -16.41
C VAL A 395 -7.19 13.22 -15.17
N SER A 396 -8.27 13.99 -15.21
CA SER A 396 -9.20 14.15 -14.07
C SER A 396 -9.91 12.85 -13.70
N GLN A 397 -10.26 12.05 -14.71
CA GLN A 397 -10.89 10.75 -14.55
C GLN A 397 -9.93 9.75 -13.92
N LEU A 398 -8.69 9.74 -14.38
CA LEU A 398 -7.63 8.87 -13.89
C LEU A 398 -7.24 9.25 -12.45
N ALA A 399 -7.01 10.53 -12.16
CA ALA A 399 -6.59 11.01 -10.85
C ALA A 399 -7.58 10.64 -9.73
N GLY A 400 -8.89 10.81 -9.97
CA GLY A 400 -9.90 10.40 -8.99
C GLY A 400 -9.85 8.91 -8.69
N MET A 401 -9.67 8.05 -9.71
CA MET A 401 -9.61 6.60 -9.53
C MET A 401 -8.37 6.18 -8.73
N VAL A 402 -7.22 6.83 -8.99
CA VAL A 402 -5.97 6.60 -8.25
C VAL A 402 -6.17 6.89 -6.77
N SER A 403 -6.72 8.07 -6.43
CA SER A 403 -6.95 8.45 -5.03
C SER A 403 -7.82 7.46 -4.26
N VAL A 404 -8.88 6.90 -4.86
CA VAL A 404 -9.70 5.87 -4.19
C VAL A 404 -8.86 4.62 -3.89
N GLY A 405 -8.08 4.14 -4.87
CA GLY A 405 -7.23 2.96 -4.70
C GLY A 405 -6.21 3.13 -3.58
N THR A 406 -5.50 4.26 -3.56
CA THR A 406 -4.50 4.58 -2.54
C THR A 406 -5.13 4.72 -1.15
N LEU A 407 -6.24 5.45 -1.02
CA LEU A 407 -6.91 5.65 0.26
C LEU A 407 -7.43 4.34 0.84
N LEU A 408 -7.89 3.41 -0.02
CA LEU A 408 -8.27 2.06 0.37
C LEU A 408 -7.06 1.28 0.90
N ALA A 409 -5.92 1.31 0.19
CA ALA A 409 -4.69 0.65 0.63
C ALA A 409 -4.19 1.22 1.97
N PHE A 410 -4.16 2.55 2.12
CA PHE A 410 -3.68 3.22 3.34
C PHE A 410 -4.59 2.92 4.54
N THR A 411 -5.90 2.87 4.32
CA THR A 411 -6.88 2.45 5.35
C THR A 411 -6.58 1.05 5.85
N VAL A 412 -6.35 0.09 4.95
CA VAL A 412 -6.07 -1.30 5.35
C VAL A 412 -4.71 -1.43 6.01
N VAL A 413 -3.70 -0.66 5.62
CA VAL A 413 -2.40 -0.63 6.31
C VAL A 413 -2.55 -0.13 7.75
N ALA A 414 -3.34 0.93 7.96
CA ALA A 414 -3.63 1.42 9.30
C ALA A 414 -4.39 0.39 10.16
N ILE A 415 -5.37 -0.31 9.58
CA ILE A 415 -6.06 -1.44 10.23
C ILE A 415 -5.06 -2.57 10.54
N SER A 416 -4.13 -2.87 9.64
CA SER A 416 -3.12 -3.92 9.82
C SER A 416 -2.21 -3.63 11.01
N ILE A 417 -1.85 -2.36 11.27
CA ILE A 417 -1.13 -1.97 12.49
C ILE A 417 -1.96 -2.24 13.75
N LEU A 418 -3.26 -1.90 13.75
CA LEU A 418 -4.13 -2.17 14.89
C LEU A 418 -4.25 -3.67 15.17
N ILE A 419 -4.45 -4.47 14.12
CA ILE A 419 -4.48 -5.93 14.24
C ILE A 419 -3.14 -6.45 14.77
N LEU A 420 -2.01 -6.01 14.20
CA LEU A 420 -0.68 -6.45 14.62
C LEU A 420 -0.39 -6.16 16.11
N ARG A 421 -0.90 -5.05 16.66
CA ARG A 421 -0.63 -4.62 18.04
C ARG A 421 -1.53 -5.25 19.10
N TYR A 422 -2.77 -5.56 18.73
CA TYR A 422 -3.80 -6.01 19.68
C TYR A 422 -4.29 -7.44 19.43
N VAL A 423 -4.08 -7.96 18.22
CA VAL A 423 -4.50 -9.30 17.78
C VAL A 423 -3.38 -9.91 16.93
N PRO A 424 -2.17 -10.12 17.47
CA PRO A 424 -1.12 -10.79 16.72
C PRO A 424 -1.62 -12.19 16.30
N PRO A 425 -1.25 -12.68 15.11
CA PRO A 425 -1.73 -13.97 14.63
C PRO A 425 -1.19 -15.13 15.48
N ASP A 426 -2.10 -15.93 16.04
CA ASP A 426 -1.81 -17.10 16.89
C ASP A 426 -1.27 -18.31 16.14
N GLU A 427 -1.51 -18.37 14.83
CA GLU A 427 -1.22 -19.52 14.00
C GLU A 427 -0.31 -19.10 12.84
N MET A 428 0.81 -19.80 12.68
CA MET A 428 1.67 -19.66 11.50
C MET A 428 1.49 -20.89 10.60
N PRO A 429 1.38 -20.71 9.27
CA PRO A 429 1.44 -21.85 8.37
C PRO A 429 2.83 -22.49 8.49
N LEU A 430 2.89 -23.82 8.63
CA LEU A 430 4.16 -24.53 8.69
C LEU A 430 4.89 -24.39 7.33
N PRO A 431 6.21 -24.14 7.29
CA PRO A 431 6.97 -24.15 6.05
C PRO A 431 6.80 -25.46 5.31
N SER A 432 6.69 -25.41 3.99
CA SER A 432 6.56 -26.61 3.15
C SER A 432 7.71 -27.59 3.33
N SER A 433 8.92 -27.13 3.67
CA SER A 433 10.08 -27.99 3.97
C SER A 433 9.92 -28.78 5.28
N LEU A 434 9.27 -28.20 6.28
CA LEU A 434 8.94 -28.89 7.54
C LEU A 434 7.73 -29.82 7.36
N GLN A 435 6.79 -29.45 6.50
CA GLN A 435 5.68 -30.34 6.13
C GLN A 435 6.22 -31.58 5.40
N GLU A 436 7.12 -31.42 4.43
CA GLU A 436 7.77 -32.55 3.74
C GLU A 436 8.66 -33.38 4.68
N SER A 437 9.34 -32.76 5.66
CA SER A 437 10.14 -33.51 6.63
C SER A 437 9.25 -34.30 7.61
N ILE A 438 8.14 -33.74 8.05
CA ILE A 438 7.15 -34.44 8.90
C ILE A 438 6.46 -35.56 8.11
N ASP A 439 6.08 -35.28 6.85
CA ASP A 439 5.46 -36.27 5.97
C ASP A 439 6.43 -37.39 5.63
N SER A 440 7.72 -37.10 5.40
CA SER A 440 8.75 -38.13 5.14
C SER A 440 9.10 -38.95 6.38
N VAL A 441 9.20 -38.34 7.57
CA VAL A 441 9.43 -39.05 8.84
C VAL A 441 8.23 -39.93 9.20
N SER A 442 7.01 -39.44 9.02
CA SER A 442 5.79 -40.22 9.24
C SER A 442 5.63 -41.37 8.23
N LEU A 443 6.05 -41.18 6.97
CA LEU A 443 6.17 -42.24 5.97
C LEU A 443 7.24 -43.28 6.35
N GLN A 444 8.37 -42.85 6.90
CA GLN A 444 9.41 -43.76 7.39
C GLN A 444 8.92 -44.60 8.58
N TYR A 445 8.17 -43.99 9.49
CA TYR A 445 7.61 -44.65 10.67
C TYR A 445 6.51 -45.66 10.32
N SER A 446 5.63 -45.30 9.39
CA SER A 446 4.60 -46.20 8.86
C SER A 446 5.21 -47.38 8.09
N ASN A 447 6.26 -47.13 7.29
CA ASN A 447 7.02 -48.22 6.64
C ASN A 447 7.76 -49.12 7.65
N THR A 448 8.23 -48.61 8.79
CA THR A 448 8.89 -49.44 9.83
C THR A 448 7.89 -50.29 10.62
N LEU A 449 6.66 -49.81 10.83
CA LEU A 449 5.57 -50.60 11.42
C LEU A 449 5.08 -51.71 10.49
N ASP A 450 5.03 -51.46 9.18
CA ASP A 450 4.61 -52.47 8.20
C ASP A 450 5.68 -53.56 7.98
N ILE A 451 6.96 -53.23 8.19
CA ILE A 451 8.07 -54.21 8.17
C ILE A 451 8.13 -55.04 9.47
N LYS A 452 7.77 -54.47 10.64
CA LYS A 452 7.72 -55.21 11.92
C LYS A 452 6.46 -56.06 12.09
N GLY A 453 5.40 -55.83 11.32
CA GLY A 453 4.15 -56.60 11.39
C GLY A 453 4.20 -58.00 10.77
N ARG A 454 5.30 -58.40 10.11
CA ARG A 454 5.31 -59.64 9.29
C ARG A 454 6.14 -60.81 9.84
N ASN A 455 6.87 -60.70 10.96
CA ASN A 455 7.63 -61.84 11.49
C ASN A 455 7.81 -61.79 13.03
N LEU A 456 7.00 -62.53 13.79
CA LEU A 456 7.45 -63.56 14.76
C LEU A 456 6.26 -64.17 15.52
N ARG A 457 6.24 -65.50 15.63
CA ARG A 457 5.16 -66.34 16.16
C ARG A 457 5.70 -67.17 17.34
N TYR A 458 5.32 -66.82 18.59
CA TYR A 458 5.29 -67.60 19.87
C TYR A 458 6.58 -68.31 20.40
N PRO A 459 6.68 -68.77 21.68
CA PRO A 459 5.65 -68.93 22.73
C PRO A 459 5.99 -68.41 24.15
N VAL A 460 4.98 -68.55 25.01
CA VAL A 460 4.86 -68.29 26.46
C VAL A 460 5.95 -68.98 27.32
N GLY A 461 6.43 -68.27 28.35
CA GLY A 461 7.24 -68.83 29.45
C GLY A 461 7.18 -67.93 30.70
N THR A 462 6.74 -68.52 31.81
CA THR A 462 6.61 -67.92 33.15
C THR A 462 7.94 -67.84 33.91
N SER A 463 8.27 -66.70 34.54
CA SER A 463 8.96 -66.66 35.84
C SER A 463 8.89 -65.27 36.49
N LYS A 464 8.70 -65.28 37.81
CA LYS A 464 8.62 -64.14 38.74
C LYS A 464 9.97 -63.46 39.00
N ASP A 465 9.85 -62.24 39.51
CA ASP A 465 10.77 -61.42 40.30
C ASP A 465 12.02 -60.83 39.63
N SER A 466 11.94 -59.53 39.34
CA SER A 466 12.89 -58.52 39.81
C SER A 466 12.27 -57.13 39.58
N ASP A 467 11.97 -56.45 40.67
CA ASP A 467 11.50 -55.07 40.72
C ASP A 467 12.51 -54.05 40.15
N GLN A 468 11.94 -52.90 39.76
CA GLN A 468 12.54 -51.57 39.58
C GLN A 468 13.07 -51.19 38.20
N ALA A 469 12.26 -50.37 37.51
CA ALA A 469 12.60 -49.04 36.98
C ALA A 469 11.94 -48.78 35.61
N LEU A 470 11.22 -47.65 35.55
CA LEU A 470 10.61 -47.00 34.38
C LEU A 470 9.24 -47.51 33.88
N GLU A 471 8.24 -47.47 34.76
CA GLU A 471 6.94 -46.91 34.36
C GLU A 471 7.02 -45.39 34.42
N GLY A 472 6.69 -44.70 33.32
CA GLY A 472 6.58 -43.24 33.28
C GLY A 472 7.14 -42.58 32.04
N LYS A 473 6.42 -42.67 30.92
CA LYS A 473 6.34 -41.57 29.95
C LYS A 473 4.87 -41.35 29.63
N GLY A 474 4.19 -40.78 30.62
CA GLY A 474 2.91 -40.11 30.41
C GLY A 474 3.11 -38.91 29.48
N GLU A 475 2.03 -38.57 28.78
CA GLU A 475 1.82 -37.28 28.16
C GLU A 475 2.40 -36.16 29.03
N ALA A 476 3.18 -35.26 28.43
CA ALA A 476 3.65 -34.08 29.13
C ALA A 476 2.42 -33.37 29.74
N PRO A 477 2.40 -33.12 31.07
CA PRO A 477 1.26 -32.46 31.67
C PRO A 477 1.22 -31.02 31.15
N PHE A 478 0.16 -30.68 30.40
CA PHE A 478 -0.17 -29.28 30.12
C PHE A 478 -0.32 -28.56 31.46
N ASP A 479 0.60 -27.66 31.76
CA ASP A 479 0.59 -26.88 32.99
C ASP A 479 -0.70 -26.03 33.01
N PRO A 480 -1.63 -26.21 33.98
CA PRO A 480 -2.93 -25.55 33.97
C PRO A 480 -2.85 -24.02 34.05
N LEU A 481 -1.68 -23.48 34.41
CA LEU A 481 -1.38 -22.04 34.36
C LEU A 481 -1.18 -21.54 32.92
N ILE A 482 -0.48 -22.30 32.07
CA ILE A 482 -0.25 -21.96 30.65
C ILE A 482 -1.58 -21.98 29.89
N ALA A 483 -2.40 -23.02 30.09
CA ALA A 483 -3.72 -23.11 29.46
C ALA A 483 -4.67 -21.97 29.92
N LYS A 484 -4.51 -21.46 31.14
CA LYS A 484 -5.28 -20.33 31.67
C LYS A 484 -4.80 -18.99 31.11
N GLU A 485 -3.49 -18.82 30.93
CA GLU A 485 -2.90 -17.65 30.26
C GLU A 485 -3.26 -17.59 28.77
N GLU A 486 -3.19 -18.71 28.04
CA GLU A 486 -3.61 -18.81 26.63
C GLU A 486 -5.07 -18.40 26.46
N LYS A 487 -5.97 -18.94 27.29
CA LYS A 487 -7.40 -18.63 27.23
C LYS A 487 -7.71 -17.16 27.56
N LEU A 488 -6.98 -16.57 28.51
CA LEU A 488 -7.11 -15.14 28.85
C LEU A 488 -6.64 -14.26 27.68
N ASN A 489 -5.55 -14.64 27.02
CA ASN A 489 -5.03 -13.93 25.84
C ASN A 489 -5.98 -14.05 24.65
N GLU A 490 -6.60 -15.21 24.45
CA GLU A 490 -7.61 -15.42 23.40
C GLU A 490 -8.85 -14.53 23.60
N GLU A 491 -9.38 -14.46 24.84
CA GLU A 491 -10.49 -13.56 25.17
C GLU A 491 -10.14 -12.08 24.95
N ARG A 492 -8.94 -11.66 25.39
CA ARG A 492 -8.44 -10.29 25.16
C ARG A 492 -8.36 -9.96 23.66
N ARG A 493 -7.83 -10.87 22.85
CA ARG A 493 -7.73 -10.71 21.39
C ARG A 493 -9.08 -10.62 20.71
N ARG A 494 -10.04 -11.45 21.14
CA ARG A 494 -11.41 -11.38 20.62
C ARG A 494 -12.08 -10.05 20.95
N ILE A 495 -11.90 -9.54 22.18
CA ILE A 495 -12.41 -8.24 22.59
C ILE A 495 -11.74 -7.13 21.76
N ALA A 496 -10.43 -7.18 21.56
CA ALA A 496 -9.72 -6.22 20.73
C ALA A 496 -10.22 -6.21 19.27
N ALA A 497 -10.41 -7.39 18.65
CA ALA A 497 -10.93 -7.50 17.29
C ALA A 497 -12.33 -6.87 17.14
N TRP A 498 -13.21 -7.06 18.13
CA TRP A 498 -14.53 -6.44 18.16
C TRP A 498 -14.45 -4.91 18.26
N ASN A 499 -13.51 -4.40 19.07
CA ASN A 499 -13.29 -2.95 19.20
C ASN A 499 -12.72 -2.34 17.92
N ILE A 500 -11.75 -2.99 17.25
CA ILE A 500 -11.24 -2.55 15.94
C ILE A 500 -12.38 -2.48 14.92
N THR A 501 -13.24 -3.51 14.88
CA THR A 501 -14.41 -3.54 13.99
C THR A 501 -15.39 -2.42 14.32
N SER A 502 -15.67 -2.19 15.61
CA SER A 502 -16.52 -1.09 16.08
C SER A 502 -15.97 0.27 15.67
N VAL A 503 -14.65 0.49 15.75
CA VAL A 503 -14.03 1.73 15.28
C VAL A 503 -14.20 1.90 13.77
N CYS A 504 -13.96 0.85 12.98
CA CYS A 504 -14.10 0.93 11.52
C CYS A 504 -15.55 1.25 11.10
N VAL A 505 -16.53 0.60 11.73
CA VAL A 505 -17.96 0.88 11.50
C VAL A 505 -18.33 2.29 11.97
N GLY A 506 -17.83 2.71 13.13
CA GLY A 506 -18.02 4.07 13.66
C GLY A 506 -17.49 5.15 12.72
N VAL A 507 -16.26 4.98 12.20
CA VAL A 507 -15.68 5.86 11.18
C VAL A 507 -16.56 5.92 9.95
N PHE A 508 -16.96 4.79 9.40
CA PHE A 508 -17.74 4.74 8.17
C PHE A 508 -19.10 5.43 8.34
N LEU A 509 -19.81 5.18 9.45
CA LEU A 509 -21.09 5.85 9.74
C LEU A 509 -20.92 7.35 9.95
N LEU A 510 -19.90 7.77 10.71
CA LEU A 510 -19.62 9.17 10.99
C LEU A 510 -19.30 9.94 9.70
N THR A 511 -18.40 9.42 8.88
CA THR A 511 -17.97 10.06 7.62
C THR A 511 -19.05 10.04 6.54
N SER A 512 -19.82 8.95 6.43
CA SER A 512 -20.96 8.87 5.51
C SER A 512 -22.06 9.85 5.90
N SER A 513 -22.36 9.98 7.19
CA SER A 513 -23.38 10.92 7.67
C SER A 513 -22.93 12.38 7.53
N ALA A 514 -21.64 12.68 7.71
CA ALA A 514 -21.10 14.01 7.51
C ALA A 514 -21.21 14.47 6.04
N SER A 515 -21.03 13.54 5.10
CA SER A 515 -21.00 13.84 3.66
C SER A 515 -22.39 13.80 2.99
N ALA A 516 -23.38 13.16 3.62
CA ALA A 516 -24.72 13.03 3.07
C ALA A 516 -25.59 14.27 3.33
N GLU A 517 -25.44 15.32 2.52
CA GLU A 517 -26.24 16.55 2.62
C GLU A 517 -27.70 16.39 2.18
N ASN A 518 -28.03 15.33 1.43
CA ASN A 518 -29.38 15.07 0.91
C ASN A 518 -30.33 14.40 1.93
N LEU A 519 -29.84 13.97 3.10
CA LEU A 519 -30.65 13.29 4.12
C LEU A 519 -31.32 14.30 5.06
N PRO A 520 -32.52 14.02 5.60
CA PRO A 520 -33.17 14.87 6.58
C PRO A 520 -32.28 15.03 7.82
N SER A 521 -32.21 16.26 8.34
CA SER A 521 -31.26 16.68 9.38
C SER A 521 -31.28 15.78 10.62
N LEU A 522 -32.46 15.35 11.07
CA LEU A 522 -32.62 14.47 12.24
C LEU A 522 -31.94 13.11 12.05
N PHE A 523 -32.10 12.49 10.87
CA PHE A 523 -31.48 11.20 10.57
C PHE A 523 -29.95 11.35 10.48
N ARG A 524 -29.49 12.43 9.86
CA ARG A 524 -28.06 12.75 9.75
C ARG A 524 -27.39 12.90 11.12
N PHE A 525 -27.97 13.69 12.02
CA PHE A 525 -27.43 13.89 13.36
C PHE A 525 -27.48 12.62 14.22
N SER A 526 -28.52 11.80 14.08
CA SER A 526 -28.63 10.53 14.80
C SER A 526 -27.56 9.52 14.36
N VAL A 527 -27.37 9.33 13.05
CA VAL A 527 -26.33 8.43 12.51
C VAL A 527 -24.93 8.95 12.83
N CYS A 528 -24.71 10.27 12.75
CA CYS A 528 -23.45 10.89 13.14
C CYS A 528 -23.14 10.69 14.63
N GLY A 529 -24.14 10.88 15.50
CA GLY A 529 -24.02 10.62 16.93
C GLY A 529 -23.71 9.15 17.23
N LEU A 530 -24.40 8.21 16.59
CA LEU A 530 -24.13 6.78 16.74
C LEU A 530 -22.72 6.42 16.27
N GLY A 531 -22.30 6.91 15.10
CA GLY A 531 -20.96 6.69 14.56
C GLY A 531 -19.87 7.25 15.49
N GLY A 532 -20.08 8.46 16.02
CA GLY A 532 -19.19 9.10 16.98
C GLY A 532 -19.08 8.34 18.29
N VAL A 533 -20.20 7.83 18.83
CA VAL A 533 -20.20 7.00 20.04
C VAL A 533 -19.47 5.68 19.80
N LEU A 534 -19.73 4.98 18.70
CA LEU A 534 -19.04 3.72 18.37
C LEU A 534 -17.53 3.92 18.21
N LEU A 535 -17.12 5.02 17.58
CA LEU A 535 -15.72 5.40 17.40
C LEU A 535 -15.05 5.70 18.74
N LEU A 536 -15.67 6.55 19.57
CA LEU A 536 -15.12 6.93 20.87
C LEU A 536 -15.07 5.74 21.83
N CYS A 537 -16.12 4.92 21.90
CA CYS A 537 -16.14 3.72 22.73
C CYS A 537 -15.06 2.72 22.31
N GLY A 538 -14.92 2.45 21.01
CA GLY A 538 -13.89 1.55 20.49
C GLY A 538 -12.48 2.10 20.70
N LEU A 539 -12.25 3.40 20.48
CA LEU A 539 -10.98 4.06 20.74
C LEU A 539 -10.60 3.99 22.23
N VAL A 540 -11.54 4.33 23.12
CA VAL A 540 -11.35 4.24 24.56
C VAL A 540 -11.00 2.80 24.92
N ALA A 541 -11.81 1.81 24.54
CA ALA A 541 -11.53 0.41 24.83
C ALA A 541 -10.14 -0.04 24.35
N LEU A 542 -9.70 0.35 23.15
CA LEU A 542 -8.35 0.05 22.66
C LEU A 542 -7.23 0.74 23.45
N THR A 543 -7.47 1.92 24.03
CA THR A 543 -6.50 2.57 24.92
C THR A 543 -6.40 1.89 26.29
N TRP A 544 -7.45 1.20 26.73
CA TRP A 544 -7.45 0.44 27.99
C TRP A 544 -6.88 -0.98 27.86
N ILE A 545 -6.87 -1.54 26.64
CA ILE A 545 -6.29 -2.85 26.39
C ILE A 545 -4.76 -2.72 26.29
N ASP A 546 -4.03 -3.53 27.04
CA ASP A 546 -2.57 -3.60 26.94
C ASP A 546 -2.15 -4.08 25.54
N GLN A 547 -1.12 -3.45 24.97
CA GLN A 547 -0.54 -3.90 23.71
C GLN A 547 0.21 -5.21 23.92
N ASP A 548 0.05 -6.17 23.01
CA ASP A 548 0.60 -7.51 23.17
C ASP A 548 2.15 -7.47 23.05
N GLU A 549 2.86 -8.05 24.03
CA GLU A 549 4.34 -8.10 24.05
C GLU A 549 4.89 -8.98 22.90
N ALA A 550 4.08 -9.93 22.41
CA ALA A 550 4.37 -10.75 21.24
C ALA A 550 4.62 -9.91 19.96
N ARG A 551 4.28 -8.62 19.95
CA ARG A 551 4.65 -7.68 18.88
C ARG A 551 6.17 -7.63 18.61
N HIS A 552 7.00 -8.01 19.57
CA HIS A 552 8.46 -7.98 19.46
C HIS A 552 9.04 -9.22 18.76
N SER A 553 8.31 -10.34 18.67
CA SER A 553 8.75 -11.54 17.94
C SER A 553 8.28 -11.58 16.48
N PHE A 554 7.46 -10.60 16.06
CA PHE A 554 6.84 -10.59 14.75
C PHE A 554 7.73 -9.96 13.66
N GLY A 555 8.24 -10.79 12.74
CA GLY A 555 9.13 -10.38 11.66
C GLY A 555 10.55 -10.07 12.13
N HIS A 556 11.16 -9.02 11.59
CA HIS A 556 12.48 -8.57 12.06
C HIS A 556 12.36 -7.85 13.41
N THR A 557 13.21 -8.25 14.37
CA THR A 557 13.33 -7.56 15.65
C THR A 557 14.02 -6.21 15.48
N GLY A 558 13.41 -5.14 16.00
CA GLY A 558 13.87 -3.76 15.83
C GLY A 558 13.24 -3.03 14.64
N GLY A 559 13.54 -1.73 14.49
CA GLY A 559 12.96 -0.88 13.45
C GLY A 559 12.12 0.27 14.01
N PHE A 560 11.43 0.98 13.12
CA PHE A 560 10.59 2.11 13.49
C PHE A 560 9.26 1.63 14.07
N ILE A 561 8.82 2.25 15.16
CA ILE A 561 7.56 1.95 15.83
C ILE A 561 6.64 3.16 15.64
N CYS A 562 5.45 2.93 15.09
CA CYS A 562 4.45 3.99 14.93
C CYS A 562 4.12 4.59 16.31
N PRO A 563 4.23 5.93 16.47
CA PRO A 563 3.90 6.59 17.71
C PRO A 563 2.38 6.62 17.94
N PHE A 564 1.96 6.86 19.18
CA PHE A 564 0.56 7.13 19.57
C PHE A 564 -0.48 6.10 19.08
N VAL A 565 -0.14 4.81 19.00
CA VAL A 565 -1.12 3.74 18.76
C VAL A 565 -1.96 3.54 20.04
N PRO A 566 -3.30 3.53 19.99
CA PRO A 566 -4.17 3.36 18.79
C PRO A 566 -4.64 4.65 18.12
N LEU A 567 -4.43 5.83 18.72
CA LEU A 567 -4.96 7.10 18.22
C LEU A 567 -4.52 7.42 16.79
N LEU A 568 -3.23 7.22 16.47
CA LEU A 568 -2.67 7.57 15.17
C LEU A 568 -3.28 6.73 14.02
N PRO A 569 -3.30 5.38 14.08
CA PRO A 569 -3.99 4.58 13.06
C PRO A 569 -5.49 4.88 12.95
N VAL A 570 -6.18 5.15 14.06
CA VAL A 570 -7.62 5.48 14.02
C VAL A 570 -7.87 6.83 13.34
N ALA A 571 -7.04 7.85 13.62
CA ALA A 571 -7.10 9.13 12.92
C ALA A 571 -6.79 8.96 11.42
N CYS A 572 -5.84 8.11 11.07
CA CYS A 572 -5.52 7.75 9.68
C CYS A 572 -6.74 7.17 8.96
N ILE A 573 -7.39 6.15 9.55
CA ILE A 573 -8.61 5.54 9.00
C ILE A 573 -9.73 6.58 8.85
N LEU A 574 -9.93 7.43 9.85
CA LEU A 574 -10.96 8.47 9.81
C LEU A 574 -10.76 9.44 8.64
N ILE A 575 -9.55 9.97 8.50
CA ILE A 575 -9.24 10.95 7.44
C ILE A 575 -9.30 10.28 6.07
N ASN A 576 -8.72 9.09 5.91
CA ASN A 576 -8.72 8.40 4.62
C ASN A 576 -10.13 8.07 4.15
N VAL A 577 -10.99 7.55 5.03
CA VAL A 577 -12.39 7.25 4.70
C VAL A 577 -13.16 8.52 4.38
N TYR A 578 -12.93 9.61 5.13
CA TYR A 578 -13.56 10.91 4.85
C TYR A 578 -13.18 11.46 3.46
N LEU A 579 -11.88 11.47 3.12
CA LEU A 579 -11.43 11.93 1.81
C LEU A 579 -11.96 11.02 0.68
N MET A 580 -12.03 9.71 0.94
CA MET A 580 -12.52 8.72 -0.02
C MET A 580 -14.02 8.89 -0.34
N ILE A 581 -14.86 9.22 0.65
CA ILE A 581 -16.30 9.43 0.46
C ILE A 581 -16.59 10.73 -0.31
N ASN A 582 -15.74 11.76 -0.16
CA ASN A 582 -15.91 13.04 -0.85
C ASN A 582 -15.51 12.99 -2.34
N LEU A 583 -15.03 11.85 -2.84
CA LEU A 583 -14.75 11.67 -4.27
C LEU A 583 -16.05 11.49 -5.06
N GLY A 584 -16.13 12.11 -6.24
CA GLY A 584 -17.36 12.15 -7.04
C GLY A 584 -17.91 10.76 -7.40
N ALA A 585 -19.24 10.66 -7.54
CA ALA A 585 -19.93 9.39 -7.82
C ALA A 585 -19.43 8.68 -9.10
N GLY A 586 -19.03 9.44 -10.13
CA GLY A 586 -18.46 8.88 -11.35
C GLY A 586 -17.15 8.12 -11.10
N THR A 587 -16.33 8.59 -10.15
CA THR A 587 -15.09 7.92 -9.74
C THR A 587 -15.40 6.58 -9.08
N TRP A 588 -16.34 6.56 -8.15
CA TRP A 588 -16.77 5.34 -7.47
C TRP A 588 -17.29 4.28 -8.43
N ILE A 589 -18.12 4.66 -9.41
CA ILE A 589 -18.64 3.72 -10.41
C ILE A 589 -17.47 3.04 -11.16
N ARG A 590 -16.49 3.81 -11.63
CA ARG A 590 -15.34 3.26 -12.38
C ARG A 590 -14.47 2.34 -11.52
N VAL A 591 -14.19 2.74 -10.28
CA VAL A 591 -13.40 1.92 -9.35
C VAL A 591 -14.17 0.65 -8.97
N SER A 592 -15.48 0.73 -8.74
CA SER A 592 -16.30 -0.45 -8.45
C SER A 592 -16.29 -1.46 -9.59
N VAL A 593 -16.36 -1.00 -10.86
CA VAL A 593 -16.24 -1.89 -12.03
C VAL A 593 -14.89 -2.64 -12.02
N TRP A 594 -13.79 -1.95 -11.72
CA TRP A 594 -12.48 -2.58 -11.61
C TRP A 594 -12.38 -3.57 -10.44
N MET A 595 -12.91 -3.22 -9.29
CA MET A 595 -12.90 -4.09 -8.10
C MET A 595 -13.74 -5.35 -8.33
N VAL A 596 -14.88 -5.24 -9.01
CA VAL A 596 -15.71 -6.39 -9.39
C VAL A 596 -14.95 -7.33 -10.32
N LEU A 597 -14.21 -6.81 -11.30
CA LEU A 597 -13.33 -7.63 -12.14
C LEU A 597 -12.29 -8.39 -11.31
N GLY A 598 -11.66 -7.72 -10.34
CA GLY A 598 -10.71 -8.35 -9.42
C GLY A 598 -11.33 -9.48 -8.60
N ILE A 599 -12.56 -9.29 -8.11
CA ILE A 599 -13.31 -10.33 -7.38
C ILE A 599 -13.54 -11.54 -8.29
N PHE A 600 -13.95 -11.35 -9.54
CA PHE A 600 -14.14 -12.45 -10.48
C PHE A 600 -12.84 -13.23 -10.72
N ILE A 601 -11.72 -12.54 -10.95
CA ILE A 601 -10.41 -13.19 -11.16
C ILE A 601 -10.02 -14.03 -9.93
N TYR A 602 -10.25 -13.52 -8.72
CA TYR A 602 -9.97 -14.28 -7.49
C TYR A 602 -10.85 -15.52 -7.36
N LEU A 603 -12.16 -15.39 -7.59
CA LEU A 603 -13.10 -16.50 -7.44
C LEU A 603 -12.84 -17.64 -8.43
N PHE A 604 -12.45 -17.31 -9.68
CA PHE A 604 -12.19 -18.31 -10.71
C PHE A 604 -10.76 -18.87 -10.70
N TYR A 605 -9.76 -18.03 -10.46
CA TYR A 605 -8.35 -18.40 -10.55
C TYR A 605 -7.67 -18.44 -9.17
N GLY A 606 -7.61 -17.30 -8.47
CA GLY A 606 -6.79 -17.13 -7.27
C GLY A 606 -7.13 -18.11 -6.14
N ARG A 607 -8.42 -18.30 -5.87
CA ARG A 607 -8.90 -19.21 -4.83
C ARG A 607 -8.49 -20.67 -5.06
N ARG A 608 -8.34 -21.10 -6.32
CA ARG A 608 -7.97 -22.49 -6.67
C ARG A 608 -6.47 -22.72 -6.69
N HIS A 609 -5.67 -21.67 -6.89
CA HIS A 609 -4.22 -21.76 -7.10
C HIS A 609 -3.39 -21.19 -5.95
N SER A 610 -4.02 -20.68 -4.87
CA SER A 610 -3.32 -20.22 -3.66
C SER A 610 -2.40 -21.31 -3.12
N LEU A 611 -1.13 -20.97 -2.86
CA LEU A 611 -0.17 -21.90 -2.28
C LEU A 611 -0.50 -22.30 -0.84
N LEU A 612 -1.28 -21.47 -0.13
CA LEU A 612 -1.76 -21.77 1.22
C LEU A 612 -2.98 -22.71 1.22
N LEU A 613 -3.35 -23.28 0.08
CA LEU A 613 -4.53 -24.13 -0.02
C LEU A 613 -4.43 -25.43 0.80
N ASN A 614 -3.21 -25.96 0.92
CA ASN A 614 -2.88 -27.15 1.70
C ASN A 614 -1.98 -26.84 2.91
N ALA A 615 -1.80 -25.57 3.27
CA ALA A 615 -0.93 -25.20 4.38
C ALA A 615 -1.54 -25.66 5.72
N VAL A 616 -0.77 -26.40 6.51
CA VAL A 616 -1.14 -26.78 7.87
C VAL A 616 -0.76 -25.62 8.80
N TYR A 617 -1.75 -25.10 9.51
CA TYR A 617 -1.55 -24.04 10.50
C TYR A 617 -1.24 -24.67 11.85
N VAL A 618 -0.17 -24.21 12.50
CA VAL A 618 0.22 -24.67 13.84
C VAL A 618 0.27 -23.47 14.80
N PRO A 619 -0.22 -23.62 16.05
CA PRO A 619 -0.11 -22.57 17.06
C PRO A 619 1.35 -22.14 17.26
N THR A 620 1.59 -20.84 17.37
CA THR A 620 2.94 -20.25 17.52
C THR A 620 3.75 -20.87 18.66
N ALA A 621 3.11 -21.19 19.79
CA ALA A 621 3.73 -21.88 20.93
C ALA A 621 4.34 -23.25 20.56
N HIS A 622 3.72 -23.98 19.63
CA HIS A 622 4.20 -25.29 19.17
C HIS A 622 5.19 -25.15 18.01
N ALA A 623 5.05 -24.10 17.19
CA ALA A 623 5.99 -23.82 16.10
C ALA A 623 7.41 -23.57 16.63
N ASP A 624 7.56 -22.74 17.67
CA ASP A 624 8.87 -22.45 18.27
C ASP A 624 9.53 -23.70 18.87
N GLU A 625 8.75 -24.60 19.48
CA GLU A 625 9.24 -25.90 19.99
C GLU A 625 9.72 -26.81 18.84
N ILE A 626 8.98 -26.86 17.73
CA ILE A 626 9.33 -27.61 16.51
C ILE A 626 10.60 -27.03 15.86
N TYR A 627 10.75 -25.70 15.82
CA TYR A 627 11.96 -25.06 15.30
C TYR A 627 13.18 -25.30 16.18
N ARG A 628 13.01 -25.25 17.52
CA ARG A 628 14.09 -25.51 18.46
C ARG A 628 14.58 -26.95 18.36
N THR A 629 13.66 -27.91 18.30
CA THR A 629 13.99 -29.32 18.15
C THR A 629 14.61 -29.62 16.77
N SER A 630 14.07 -29.08 15.68
CA SER A 630 14.65 -29.29 14.33
C SER A 630 16.03 -28.65 14.14
N GLY A 631 16.30 -27.50 14.78
CA GLY A 631 17.63 -26.88 14.79
C GLY A 631 18.69 -27.70 15.52
N GLU A 632 18.31 -28.44 16.56
CA GLU A 632 19.20 -29.37 17.28
C GLU A 632 19.45 -30.68 16.50
N TYR A 633 18.56 -31.09 15.62
CA TYR A 633 18.74 -32.27 14.75
C TYR A 633 19.54 -31.99 13.47
N LEU A 634 19.70 -30.71 13.08
CA LEU A 634 20.43 -30.26 11.88
C LEU A 634 21.83 -29.71 12.18
N ALA A 635 22.23 -29.65 13.45
CA ALA A 635 23.58 -29.33 13.91
C ALA A 635 24.34 -30.62 14.28
#